data_AF-A0A7S1QNJ7-F1
#
_entry.id   AF-A0A7S1QNJ7-F1
#
_cell.length_a   1.000
_cell.length_b   1.000
_cell.length_c   1.000
_cell.angle_alpha   90.00
_cell.angle_beta   90.00
_cell.angle_gamma   90.00
#
_symmetry.space_group_name_H-M   'P 1'
#
loop_
_entity.id
_entity.type
_entity.pdbx_description
1 polymer ?
#
loop_
_entity_poly.entity_id
_entity_poly.type
_entity_poly.pdbx_seq_one_letter_code
_entity_poly.pdbx_strand_id
1 'polypeptide(L)'
;APTPAPTPTPAPAPAPTPAPAPLPTAAPTHQNTSRQNPSSTFTVTGDCVKTPDGCVTSANHPGLYGKNQDCAISKAIGKLEVESFFTEQDYDVLVVNGQPYSGTFGPDRVVPTEDIIWRSDSSSQRTGWKICPDSSSVPTTAAPTTAAPTTAAPTPAPTEEPTTTAAPADDDDDEEGDDDDHDEDDDDEGGGDEDGGDDGGDG
;
A
#
# COMPACT_ATOMS: atom_id res chain seq x y z
N ALA A 1 14.54 73.03 -41.37
CA ALA A 1 15.10 71.66 -41.28
C ALA A 1 14.16 70.84 -40.39
N PRO A 2 13.73 69.63 -40.77
CA PRO A 2 12.87 68.81 -39.92
C PRO A 2 13.66 68.26 -38.72
N THR A 3 13.04 68.28 -37.54
CA THR A 3 13.58 67.75 -36.29
C THR A 3 13.67 66.23 -36.33
N PRO A 4 14.76 65.59 -35.89
CA PRO A 4 14.83 64.13 -35.83
C PRO A 4 13.84 63.57 -34.80
N ALA A 5 13.14 62.50 -35.18
CA ALA A 5 12.24 61.77 -34.30
C ALA A 5 13.02 61.05 -33.18
N PRO A 6 12.46 60.93 -31.96
CA PRO A 6 13.13 60.24 -30.86
C PRO A 6 13.29 58.75 -31.17
N THR A 7 14.47 58.22 -30.88
CA THR A 7 14.80 56.80 -31.03
C THR A 7 14.06 55.97 -29.97
N PRO A 8 13.44 54.82 -30.31
CA PRO A 8 12.74 54.01 -29.33
C PRO A 8 13.73 53.45 -28.28
N THR A 9 13.40 53.64 -27.01
CA THR A 9 14.15 53.11 -25.88
C THR A 9 14.01 51.57 -25.85
N PRO A 10 15.10 50.81 -25.71
CA PRO A 10 15.02 49.35 -25.60
C PRO A 10 14.25 48.94 -24.35
N ALA A 11 13.40 47.91 -24.48
CA ALA A 11 12.65 47.33 -23.37
C ALA A 11 13.62 46.69 -22.34
N PRO A 12 13.30 46.75 -21.04
CA PRO A 12 14.13 46.16 -20.01
C PRO A 12 14.23 44.64 -20.17
N ALA A 13 15.44 44.10 -19.99
CA ALA A 13 15.70 42.66 -20.01
C ALA A 13 14.96 41.96 -18.84
N PRO A 14 14.49 40.70 -19.03
CA PRO A 14 13.85 39.95 -17.95
C PRO A 14 14.83 39.71 -16.79
N ALA A 15 14.32 39.85 -15.57
CA ALA A 15 15.09 39.61 -14.35
C ALA A 15 15.56 38.13 -14.26
N PRO A 16 16.73 37.86 -13.65
CA PRO A 16 17.22 36.49 -13.49
C PRO A 16 16.27 35.66 -12.61
N THR A 17 15.93 34.46 -13.07
CA THR A 17 15.16 33.46 -12.32
C THR A 17 15.91 33.08 -11.02
N PRO A 18 15.23 33.04 -9.86
CA PRO A 18 15.87 32.62 -8.61
C PRO A 18 16.35 31.17 -8.70
N ALA A 19 17.52 30.90 -8.11
CA ALA A 19 18.08 29.56 -8.00
C ALA A 19 17.16 28.65 -7.16
N PRO A 20 17.07 27.33 -7.46
CA PRO A 20 16.23 26.40 -6.70
C PRO A 20 16.69 26.31 -5.24
N ALA A 21 15.72 26.25 -4.32
CA ALA A 21 15.94 26.07 -2.88
C ALA A 21 16.69 24.75 -2.59
N PRO A 22 17.51 24.69 -1.52
CA PRO A 22 18.19 23.45 -1.15
C PRO A 22 17.18 22.34 -0.85
N LEU A 23 17.47 21.14 -1.35
CA LEU A 23 16.70 19.91 -1.16
C LEU A 23 16.48 19.62 0.34
N PRO A 24 15.30 19.12 0.78
CA PRO A 24 15.07 18.80 2.19
C PRO A 24 16.12 17.82 2.73
N THR A 25 16.64 18.16 3.91
CA THR A 25 17.57 17.35 4.69
C THR A 25 16.94 16.00 5.02
N ALA A 26 17.66 14.90 4.75
CA ALA A 26 17.22 13.55 5.06
C ALA A 26 16.81 13.41 6.54
N ALA A 27 15.64 12.83 6.78
CA ALA A 27 15.15 12.45 8.09
C ALA A 27 16.10 11.42 8.75
N PRO A 28 16.15 11.34 10.10
CA PRO A 28 17.09 10.47 10.80
C PRO A 28 16.82 9.01 10.43
N THR A 29 17.85 8.34 9.91
CA THR A 29 17.82 6.89 9.67
C THR A 29 17.69 6.19 11.01
N HIS A 30 16.62 5.41 11.18
CA HIS A 30 16.57 4.37 12.19
C HIS A 30 17.60 3.30 11.81
N GLN A 31 18.84 3.50 12.24
CA GLN A 31 19.88 2.48 12.18
C GLN A 31 19.59 1.48 13.30
N ASN A 32 18.77 0.46 13.01
CA ASN A 32 18.65 -0.65 13.94
C ASN A 32 19.86 -1.56 13.77
N THR A 33 20.72 -1.51 14.78
CA THR A 33 21.97 -2.24 14.90
C THR A 33 21.78 -3.73 14.61
N SER A 34 22.46 -4.22 13.57
CA SER A 34 22.69 -5.64 13.29
C SER A 34 21.44 -6.49 12.97
N ARG A 35 20.83 -6.25 11.80
CA ARG A 35 20.15 -7.33 11.05
C ARG A 35 21.20 -8.32 10.51
N GLN A 36 21.80 -9.09 11.41
CA GLN A 36 22.31 -10.39 11.02
C GLN A 36 21.20 -11.39 11.33
N ASN A 37 20.51 -11.88 10.29
CA ASN A 37 19.90 -13.19 10.39
C ASN A 37 20.37 -14.06 9.21
N PRO A 38 20.89 -15.26 9.51
CA PRO A 38 21.56 -16.12 8.55
C PRO A 38 20.57 -16.67 7.54
N SER A 39 20.93 -16.56 6.26
CA SER A 39 20.25 -17.22 5.15
C SER A 39 18.77 -16.82 4.99
N SER A 40 18.52 -15.60 4.49
CA SER A 40 17.18 -15.23 4.05
C SER A 40 16.72 -16.22 2.97
N THR A 41 15.72 -17.04 3.29
CA THR A 41 15.25 -18.18 2.47
C THR A 41 14.41 -17.77 1.27
N PHE A 42 14.17 -16.47 1.09
CA PHE A 42 13.39 -15.93 -0.01
C PHE A 42 14.23 -15.80 -1.29
N THR A 43 13.53 -15.91 -2.43
CA THR A 43 14.10 -15.76 -3.77
C THR A 43 13.76 -14.39 -4.36
N VAL A 44 14.64 -13.92 -5.24
CA VAL A 44 14.45 -12.72 -6.06
C VAL A 44 14.72 -13.12 -7.50
N THR A 45 13.84 -12.73 -8.42
CA THR A 45 13.99 -12.97 -9.86
C THR A 45 13.78 -11.67 -10.62
N GLY A 46 14.38 -11.55 -11.82
CA GLY A 46 14.33 -10.33 -12.62
C GLY A 46 15.41 -9.33 -12.22
N ASP A 47 15.12 -8.04 -12.35
CA ASP A 47 16.10 -6.96 -12.22
C ASP A 47 16.47 -6.58 -10.77
N CYS A 48 15.68 -7.00 -9.79
CA CYS A 48 15.92 -6.65 -8.39
C CYS A 48 17.15 -7.33 -7.81
N VAL A 49 17.81 -6.65 -6.88
CA VAL A 49 19.08 -7.10 -6.33
C VAL A 49 18.89 -7.52 -4.89
N LYS A 50 19.22 -8.79 -4.59
CA LYS A 50 19.34 -9.26 -3.21
C LYS A 50 20.71 -8.86 -2.66
N THR A 51 20.68 -8.07 -1.59
CA THR A 51 21.87 -7.52 -0.93
C THR A 51 22.46 -8.51 0.09
N PRO A 52 23.76 -8.41 0.41
CA PRO A 52 24.40 -9.28 1.40
C PRO A 52 23.83 -9.19 2.82
N ASP A 53 23.22 -8.04 3.17
CA ASP A 53 22.51 -7.80 4.44
C ASP A 53 21.09 -8.40 4.46
N GLY A 54 20.72 -9.17 3.44
CA GLY A 54 19.45 -9.90 3.39
C GLY A 54 18.25 -9.04 2.95
N CYS A 55 18.49 -7.80 2.52
CA CYS A 55 17.49 -6.94 1.91
C CYS A 55 17.38 -7.16 0.41
N VAL A 56 16.33 -6.61 -0.18
CA VAL A 56 16.15 -6.50 -1.62
C VAL A 56 16.06 -5.03 -1.99
N THR A 57 16.64 -4.68 -3.13
CA THR A 57 16.54 -3.34 -3.69
C THR A 57 16.05 -3.37 -5.12
N SER A 58 15.50 -2.24 -5.56
CA SER A 58 15.48 -1.93 -6.99
C SER A 58 16.90 -1.96 -7.55
N ALA A 59 17.05 -2.18 -8.86
CA ALA A 59 18.37 -2.16 -9.47
C ALA A 59 19.08 -0.82 -9.21
N ASN A 60 20.39 -0.87 -9.05
CA ASN A 60 21.27 0.29 -8.83
C ASN A 60 21.03 1.14 -7.57
N HIS A 61 20.08 0.79 -6.69
CA HIS A 61 19.86 1.51 -5.43
C HIS A 61 21.16 1.66 -4.61
N PRO A 62 21.50 2.84 -4.03
CA PRO A 62 20.69 4.07 -3.90
C PRO A 62 20.71 5.02 -5.12
N GLY A 63 21.32 4.60 -6.22
CA GLY A 63 21.21 5.29 -7.52
C GLY A 63 19.85 5.08 -8.18
N LEU A 64 19.71 5.61 -9.40
CA LEU A 64 18.47 5.51 -10.15
C LEU A 64 18.24 4.08 -10.67
N TYR A 65 17.04 3.56 -10.49
CA TYR A 65 16.65 2.29 -11.15
C TYR A 65 16.63 2.45 -12.67
N GLY A 66 16.54 1.32 -13.39
CA GLY A 66 16.48 1.30 -14.84
C GLY A 66 15.10 1.59 -15.40
N LYS A 67 15.01 1.74 -16.72
CA LYS A 67 13.73 1.77 -17.45
C LYS A 67 13.21 0.36 -17.67
N ASN A 68 11.89 0.19 -17.70
CA ASN A 68 11.21 -1.04 -18.08
C ASN A 68 11.67 -2.26 -17.28
N GLN A 69 12.05 -2.03 -16.02
CA GLN A 69 12.48 -3.11 -15.13
C GLN A 69 11.28 -3.87 -14.60
N ASP A 70 11.48 -5.16 -14.42
CA ASP A 70 10.53 -6.05 -13.77
C ASP A 70 11.25 -7.02 -12.84
N CYS A 71 10.63 -7.29 -11.69
CA CYS A 71 11.15 -8.30 -10.79
C CYS A 71 10.06 -8.87 -9.90
N ALA A 72 10.34 -10.03 -9.32
CA ALA A 72 9.51 -10.66 -8.31
C ALA A 72 10.34 -11.03 -7.08
N ILE A 73 9.75 -10.86 -5.90
CA ILE A 73 10.31 -11.26 -4.62
C ILE A 73 9.34 -12.25 -3.99
N SER A 74 9.83 -13.43 -3.63
CA SER A 74 8.95 -14.44 -3.04
C SER A 74 8.38 -13.97 -1.70
N LYS A 75 7.14 -14.32 -1.41
CA LYS A 75 6.49 -14.03 -0.12
C LYS A 75 7.24 -14.53 1.13
N ALA A 76 8.16 -15.49 0.94
CA ALA A 76 9.01 -16.02 1.99
C ALA A 76 9.96 -14.98 2.61
N ILE A 77 10.03 -13.76 2.08
CA ILE A 77 10.76 -12.64 2.70
C ILE A 77 10.21 -12.30 4.10
N GLY A 78 8.94 -12.63 4.38
CA GLY A 78 8.32 -12.36 5.67
C GLY A 78 7.88 -10.91 5.80
N LYS A 79 7.67 -10.46 7.04
CA LYS A 79 7.22 -9.09 7.31
C LYS A 79 8.23 -8.08 6.78
N LEU A 80 7.74 -7.07 6.07
CA LEU A 80 8.58 -6.07 5.41
C LEU A 80 8.99 -4.95 6.35
N GLU A 81 10.23 -4.52 6.26
CA GLU A 81 10.77 -3.30 6.84
C GLU A 81 11.29 -2.44 5.68
N VAL A 82 10.69 -1.27 5.47
CA VAL A 82 11.05 -0.37 4.37
C VAL A 82 12.12 0.61 4.86
N GLU A 83 13.35 0.46 4.37
CA GLU A 83 14.45 1.39 4.69
C GLU A 83 14.42 2.65 3.83
N SER A 84 14.03 2.50 2.56
CA SER A 84 13.90 3.60 1.61
C SER A 84 12.85 3.28 0.57
N PHE A 85 12.08 4.28 0.16
CA PHE A 85 11.10 4.15 -0.90
C PHE A 85 10.89 5.49 -1.60
N PHE A 86 11.37 5.59 -2.84
CA PHE A 86 11.15 6.75 -3.70
C PHE A 86 11.08 6.31 -5.16
N THR A 87 9.87 6.26 -5.70
CA THR A 87 9.56 5.85 -7.08
C THR A 87 8.76 6.94 -7.80
N GLU A 88 8.56 6.82 -9.12
CA GLU A 88 7.60 7.68 -9.81
C GLU A 88 6.18 7.36 -9.31
N GLN A 89 5.47 8.40 -8.86
CA GLN A 89 4.10 8.29 -8.38
C GLN A 89 3.20 7.76 -9.49
N ASP A 90 2.38 6.76 -9.18
CA ASP A 90 1.35 6.13 -10.05
C ASP A 90 1.85 5.38 -11.31
N TYR A 91 3.12 5.52 -11.70
CA TYR A 91 3.67 4.84 -12.89
C TYR A 91 4.59 3.67 -12.53
N ASP A 92 5.47 3.87 -11.53
CA ASP A 92 6.42 2.85 -11.09
C ASP A 92 5.92 2.21 -9.79
N VAL A 93 5.45 0.97 -9.91
CA VAL A 93 4.59 0.34 -8.91
C VAL A 93 5.22 -0.93 -8.34
N LEU A 94 5.24 -0.99 -7.00
CA LEU A 94 5.48 -2.19 -6.23
C LEU A 94 4.13 -2.74 -5.75
N VAL A 95 3.79 -3.97 -6.08
CA VAL A 95 2.54 -4.61 -5.68
C VAL A 95 2.82 -5.59 -4.54
N VAL A 96 2.16 -5.40 -3.40
CA VAL A 96 2.19 -6.31 -2.24
C VAL A 96 0.75 -6.67 -1.86
N ASN A 97 0.41 -7.96 -1.84
CA ASN A 97 -0.95 -8.44 -1.53
C ASN A 97 -2.03 -7.82 -2.43
N GLY A 98 -1.72 -7.65 -3.72
CA GLY A 98 -2.61 -6.98 -4.69
C GLY A 98 -2.72 -5.46 -4.50
N GLN A 99 -2.07 -4.86 -3.50
CA GLN A 99 -2.08 -3.42 -3.26
C GLN A 99 -0.89 -2.75 -3.97
N PRO A 100 -1.12 -1.74 -4.83
CA PRO A 100 -0.05 -0.99 -5.47
C PRO A 100 0.54 0.08 -4.55
N TYR A 101 1.87 0.20 -4.55
CA TYR A 101 2.64 1.22 -3.83
C TYR A 101 3.53 1.96 -4.82
N SER A 102 3.53 3.29 -4.74
CA SER A 102 4.33 4.18 -5.57
C SER A 102 4.63 5.49 -4.84
N GLY A 103 5.53 6.31 -5.38
CA GLY A 103 5.92 7.58 -4.78
C GLY A 103 6.82 7.41 -3.57
N THR A 104 6.42 7.97 -2.43
CA THR A 104 7.24 8.00 -1.19
C THR A 104 6.70 7.11 -0.06
N PHE A 105 5.56 6.46 -0.28
CA PHE A 105 4.91 5.59 0.71
C PHE A 105 5.01 4.13 0.27
N GLY A 106 5.94 3.40 0.88
CA GLY A 106 6.14 1.97 0.63
C GLY A 106 5.32 1.06 1.57
N PRO A 107 5.34 -0.25 1.34
CA PRO A 107 4.61 -1.27 2.11
C PRO A 107 5.29 -1.58 3.46
N ASP A 108 5.43 -0.59 4.33
CA ASP A 108 6.09 -0.79 5.63
C ASP A 108 5.27 -1.69 6.55
N ARG A 109 5.95 -2.65 7.20
CA ARG A 109 5.39 -3.61 8.16
C ARG A 109 4.29 -4.52 7.61
N VAL A 110 4.13 -4.58 6.29
CA VAL A 110 3.19 -5.49 5.62
C VAL A 110 3.77 -6.90 5.60
N VAL A 111 2.93 -7.92 5.78
CA VAL A 111 3.31 -9.33 5.59
C VAL A 111 2.81 -9.78 4.22
N PRO A 112 3.69 -10.17 3.28
CA PRO A 112 3.28 -10.68 1.98
C PRO A 112 2.57 -12.03 2.11
N THR A 113 1.37 -12.15 1.52
CA THR A 113 0.62 -13.40 1.35
C THR A 113 0.89 -14.04 -0.02
N GLU A 114 1.38 -13.22 -0.96
CA GLU A 114 1.73 -13.54 -2.34
C GLU A 114 3.09 -12.91 -2.70
N ASP A 115 3.62 -13.29 -3.86
CA ASP A 115 4.88 -12.74 -4.34
C ASP A 115 4.74 -11.24 -4.63
N ILE A 116 5.75 -10.49 -4.22
CA ILE A 116 5.82 -9.05 -4.43
C ILE A 116 6.31 -8.81 -5.84
N ILE A 117 5.63 -7.94 -6.59
CA ILE A 117 5.97 -7.62 -7.97
C ILE A 117 6.38 -6.17 -8.08
N TRP A 118 7.52 -5.90 -8.71
CA TRP A 118 7.96 -4.55 -9.05
C TRP A 118 7.93 -4.34 -10.56
N ARG A 119 7.44 -3.18 -11.01
CA ARG A 119 7.54 -2.75 -12.41
C ARG A 119 7.85 -1.26 -12.51
N SER A 120 8.63 -0.91 -13.53
CA SER A 120 8.88 0.48 -13.90
C SER A 120 8.54 0.76 -15.37
N ASP A 121 8.26 2.02 -15.67
CA ASP A 121 7.94 2.52 -17.00
C ASP A 121 9.21 2.91 -17.79
N SER A 122 9.06 3.69 -18.87
CA SER A 122 10.16 4.11 -19.73
C SER A 122 10.83 5.44 -19.33
N SER A 123 10.41 6.11 -18.25
CA SER A 123 10.79 7.49 -17.92
C SER A 123 10.85 7.80 -16.41
N SER A 124 11.30 9.00 -16.06
CA SER A 124 11.23 9.53 -14.69
C SER A 124 11.79 8.69 -13.53
N GLN A 125 12.83 7.88 -13.75
CA GLN A 125 13.43 7.06 -12.69
C GLN A 125 13.82 7.88 -11.45
N ARG A 126 13.61 7.27 -10.28
CA ARG A 126 13.99 7.79 -8.96
C ARG A 126 15.04 6.88 -8.32
N THR A 127 15.42 7.15 -7.07
CA THR A 127 16.40 6.33 -6.33
C THR A 127 15.89 4.93 -5.98
N GLY A 128 14.59 4.67 -6.18
CA GLY A 128 13.98 3.37 -5.96
C GLY A 128 13.80 3.05 -4.49
N TRP A 129 13.97 1.79 -4.13
CA TRP A 129 13.59 1.28 -2.81
C TRP A 129 14.58 0.26 -2.27
N LYS A 130 14.60 0.15 -0.94
CA LYS A 130 15.28 -0.91 -0.18
C LYS A 130 14.31 -1.45 0.86
N ILE A 131 14.03 -2.74 0.77
CA ILE A 131 13.10 -3.46 1.63
C ILE A 131 13.81 -4.65 2.23
N CYS A 132 13.58 -4.88 3.51
CA CYS A 132 14.28 -5.88 4.27
C CYS A 132 13.31 -6.74 5.08
N PRO A 133 13.68 -7.99 5.41
CA PRO A 133 12.91 -8.78 6.36
C PRO A 133 13.00 -8.16 7.76
N ASP A 134 11.85 -7.90 8.37
CA ASP A 134 11.74 -7.50 9.78
C ASP A 134 12.19 -8.69 10.65
N SER A 135 13.40 -8.59 11.20
CA SER A 135 13.99 -9.64 12.04
C SER A 135 13.40 -9.69 13.46
N SER A 136 12.40 -8.86 13.77
CA SER A 136 11.79 -8.82 15.11
C SER A 136 10.84 -9.99 15.36
N SER A 137 10.49 -10.77 14.33
CA SER A 137 9.74 -12.01 14.50
C SER A 137 10.68 -13.22 14.57
N VAL A 138 11.49 -13.32 15.62
CA VAL A 138 11.82 -14.65 16.12
C VAL A 138 10.54 -15.20 16.74
N PRO A 139 9.92 -16.27 16.21
CA PRO A 139 8.99 -17.02 17.03
C PRO A 139 9.85 -17.52 18.20
N THR A 140 9.60 -16.99 19.39
CA THR A 140 9.98 -17.71 20.59
C THR A 140 9.22 -19.02 20.49
N THR A 141 9.92 -20.08 20.09
CA THR A 141 9.45 -21.45 20.20
C THR A 141 9.06 -21.62 21.66
N ALA A 142 7.78 -21.46 21.96
CA ALA A 142 7.25 -21.92 23.23
C ALA A 142 7.60 -23.41 23.28
N ALA A 143 8.46 -23.77 24.22
CA ALA A 143 8.85 -25.16 24.43
C ALA A 143 7.57 -26.02 24.52
N PRO A 144 7.53 -27.20 23.89
CA PRO A 144 6.37 -28.08 23.98
C PRO A 144 6.23 -28.49 25.45
N THR A 145 5.29 -27.87 26.16
CA THR A 145 4.88 -28.36 27.49
C THR A 145 3.98 -29.56 27.22
N THR A 146 4.54 -30.75 27.36
CA THR A 146 3.82 -32.02 27.31
C THR A 146 2.75 -32.03 28.41
N ALA A 147 1.53 -31.63 28.08
CA ALA A 147 0.37 -31.94 28.90
C ALA A 147 -0.01 -33.42 28.66
N ALA A 148 0.10 -34.23 29.71
CA ALA A 148 -0.32 -35.62 29.73
C ALA A 148 -1.82 -35.75 29.44
N PRO A 149 -2.27 -36.86 28.81
CA PRO A 149 -3.69 -37.07 28.56
C PRO A 149 -4.39 -37.49 29.86
N THR A 150 -5.35 -36.69 30.34
CA THR A 150 -6.30 -37.15 31.35
C THR A 150 -7.70 -37.08 30.75
N THR A 151 -8.19 -38.25 30.36
CA THR A 151 -9.58 -38.53 29.98
C THR A 151 -10.49 -38.31 31.18
N ALA A 152 -11.42 -37.37 31.09
CA ALA A 152 -12.59 -37.30 31.95
C ALA A 152 -13.87 -37.27 31.09
N ALA A 153 -14.82 -38.10 31.50
CA ALA A 153 -16.02 -38.54 30.79
C ALA A 153 -17.06 -37.43 30.48
N PRO A 154 -17.99 -37.65 29.53
CA PRO A 154 -19.08 -36.71 29.27
C PRO A 154 -20.12 -36.75 30.40
N THR A 155 -20.48 -35.57 30.92
CA THR A 155 -21.61 -35.39 31.85
C THR A 155 -22.83 -34.93 31.06
N PRO A 156 -24.03 -35.51 31.25
CA PRO A 156 -25.21 -35.23 30.44
C PRO A 156 -25.89 -33.89 30.78
N ALA A 157 -26.52 -33.29 29.77
CA ALA A 157 -27.66 -32.36 29.90
C ALA A 157 -28.95 -33.13 29.56
N PRO A 158 -30.19 -32.63 29.77
CA PRO A 158 -30.68 -31.40 30.42
C PRO A 158 -31.75 -31.70 31.51
N THR A 159 -32.29 -30.67 32.19
CA THR A 159 -33.55 -30.78 32.94
C THR A 159 -34.32 -29.47 32.83
N GLU A 160 -35.54 -29.54 32.31
CA GLU A 160 -36.48 -28.44 32.07
C GLU A 160 -37.34 -28.10 33.31
N GLU A 161 -37.61 -26.78 33.45
CA GLU A 161 -38.82 -26.05 33.90
C GLU A 161 -39.57 -26.38 35.23
N PRO A 162 -40.19 -25.37 35.90
CA PRO A 162 -41.46 -24.81 35.39
C PRO A 162 -41.66 -23.28 35.52
N THR A 163 -42.55 -22.83 34.63
CA THR A 163 -43.23 -21.54 34.48
C THR A 163 -44.09 -21.14 35.69
N THR A 164 -44.25 -19.84 36.00
CA THR A 164 -45.50 -19.22 36.51
C THR A 164 -45.48 -17.67 36.45
N THR A 165 -46.21 -17.14 35.46
CA THR A 165 -47.16 -16.00 35.39
C THR A 165 -47.43 -15.07 36.61
N ALA A 166 -47.31 -13.73 36.40
CA ALA A 166 -48.40 -12.72 36.45
C ALA A 166 -47.95 -11.29 36.89
N ALA A 167 -48.38 -10.26 36.13
CA ALA A 167 -48.31 -8.80 36.40
C ALA A 167 -49.40 -8.31 37.40
N PRO A 168 -49.41 -7.05 37.89
CA PRO A 168 -49.84 -5.83 37.13
C PRO A 168 -49.00 -4.54 37.43
N ALA A 169 -48.79 -3.62 36.49
CA ALA A 169 -49.54 -2.38 36.09
C ALA A 169 -49.10 -1.09 36.83
N ASP A 170 -49.29 0.05 36.13
CA ASP A 170 -49.17 1.47 36.53
C ASP A 170 -47.73 2.06 36.44
N ASP A 171 -47.41 3.23 35.86
CA ASP A 171 -48.12 4.33 35.18
C ASP A 171 -47.01 5.35 34.75
N ASP A 172 -47.29 6.25 33.79
CA ASP A 172 -46.54 7.51 33.42
C ASP A 172 -45.14 7.35 32.75
N ASP A 173 -44.71 8.07 31.70
CA ASP A 173 -44.98 9.42 31.13
C ASP A 173 -44.14 9.45 29.80
N ASP A 174 -44.70 9.57 28.59
CA ASP A 174 -45.08 10.78 27.81
C ASP A 174 -43.90 11.65 27.27
N GLU A 175 -44.16 12.24 26.09
CA GLU A 175 -43.37 13.10 25.19
C GLU A 175 -42.33 12.47 24.22
N GLU A 176 -42.63 12.27 22.93
CA GLU A 176 -42.96 13.21 21.81
C GLU A 176 -41.71 13.66 21.03
N GLY A 177 -41.74 13.44 19.72
CA GLY A 177 -40.64 13.76 18.79
C GLY A 177 -40.85 13.21 17.39
N ASP A 178 -41.98 13.57 16.80
CA ASP A 178 -42.41 13.37 15.41
C ASP A 178 -41.48 14.02 14.36
N ASP A 179 -41.51 13.39 13.18
CA ASP A 179 -41.44 13.92 11.81
C ASP A 179 -40.25 14.78 11.34
N ASP A 180 -39.57 14.30 10.30
CA ASP A 180 -39.54 15.02 9.02
C ASP A 180 -39.05 14.07 7.90
N ASP A 181 -39.98 13.84 6.97
CA ASP A 181 -39.83 13.24 5.64
C ASP A 181 -38.55 13.68 4.91
N HIS A 182 -37.88 12.73 4.25
CA HIS A 182 -37.07 13.07 3.08
C HIS A 182 -37.56 12.27 1.88
N ASP A 183 -38.16 13.04 0.98
CA ASP A 183 -38.81 12.70 -0.27
C ASP A 183 -38.08 11.66 -1.13
N GLU A 184 -38.94 10.86 -1.76
CA GLU A 184 -38.71 10.10 -2.97
C GLU A 184 -38.40 11.06 -4.14
N ASP A 185 -37.33 10.78 -4.89
CA ASP A 185 -37.25 11.17 -6.30
C ASP A 185 -37.01 9.89 -7.12
N ASP A 186 -38.00 9.67 -7.96
CA ASP A 186 -38.29 8.55 -8.84
C ASP A 186 -37.53 8.66 -10.18
N ASP A 187 -37.49 7.53 -10.91
CA ASP A 187 -37.33 7.39 -12.37
C ASP A 187 -36.03 7.86 -13.10
N ASP A 188 -35.30 6.88 -13.68
CA ASP A 188 -35.15 6.80 -15.15
C ASP A 188 -34.69 5.39 -15.58
N GLU A 189 -35.61 4.67 -16.23
CA GLU A 189 -35.31 3.49 -17.04
C GLU A 189 -34.63 3.88 -18.36
N GLY A 190 -33.58 3.15 -18.75
CA GLY A 190 -32.96 3.32 -20.06
C GLY A 190 -32.32 2.03 -20.58
N GLY A 191 -33.13 1.13 -21.11
CA GLY A 191 -32.69 0.01 -21.94
C GLY A 191 -32.08 0.47 -23.27
N GLY A 192 -31.25 -0.39 -23.85
CA GLY A 192 -30.62 -0.18 -25.14
C GLY A 192 -29.87 -1.43 -25.59
N ASP A 193 -30.64 -2.37 -26.16
CA ASP A 193 -30.17 -3.50 -26.95
C ASP A 193 -29.50 -3.07 -28.28
N GLU A 194 -28.74 -4.02 -28.85
CA GLU A 194 -28.37 -4.19 -30.28
C GLU A 194 -27.18 -3.39 -30.90
N ASP A 195 -26.12 -4.14 -31.25
CA ASP A 195 -25.51 -4.26 -32.61
C ASP A 195 -24.24 -5.16 -32.50
N GLY A 196 -24.20 -6.38 -33.06
CA GLY A 196 -23.88 -6.66 -34.47
C GLY A 196 -22.38 -6.43 -34.74
N GLY A 197 -21.49 -7.42 -34.85
CA GLY A 197 -21.36 -8.38 -35.95
C GLY A 197 -20.02 -8.14 -36.70
N ASP A 198 -19.46 -9.20 -37.32
CA ASP A 198 -18.40 -9.20 -38.37
C ASP A 198 -16.97 -8.72 -37.98
N ASP A 199 -15.84 -9.21 -38.49
CA ASP A 199 -15.50 -10.38 -39.31
C ASP A 199 -13.96 -10.53 -39.30
N GLY A 200 -13.48 -11.69 -39.72
CA GLY A 200 -12.06 -12.02 -39.75
C GLY A 200 -11.23 -11.24 -40.79
N GLY A 201 -9.91 -11.42 -40.72
CA GLY A 201 -8.99 -10.90 -41.73
C GLY A 201 -7.53 -11.14 -41.42
N ASP A 202 -7.06 -12.35 -41.70
CA ASP A 202 -5.64 -12.65 -42.00
C ASP A 202 -5.09 -11.69 -43.06
N GLY A 203 -3.84 -11.28 -42.87
CA GLY A 203 -3.03 -10.53 -43.85
C GLY A 203 -1.59 -10.36 -43.39
#